data_AF-A0A847BIM1-F1
#
_entry.id   AF-A0A847BIM1-F1
#
_cell.length_a   1.000
_cell.length_b   1.000
_cell.length_c   1.000
_cell.angle_alpha   90.00
_cell.angle_beta   90.00
_cell.angle_gamma   90.00
#
_symmetry.space_group_name_H-M   'P 1'
#
loop_
_entity.id
_entity.type
_entity.pdbx_description
1 polymer ?
#
loop_
_entity_poly.entity_id
_entity_poly.type
_entity_poly.pdbx_seq_one_letter_code
_entity_poly.pdbx_strand_id
1 'polypeptide(L)' 'MANRNKQFLSVIDGKAKALILESIAVHYGITSQEAYDEVTAPEAEDLLDYLVEPQRSAASVLMQRHGMN' A
#
# COMPACT_ATOMS: atom_id res chain seq x y z
N MET A 1 -5.91 -8.32 -14.71
CA MET A 1 -6.71 -7.73 -13.61
C MET A 1 -6.13 -6.37 -13.30
N ALA A 2 -6.94 -5.36 -13.00
CA ALA A 2 -6.40 -4.06 -12.59
C ALA A 2 -5.70 -4.24 -11.23
N ASN A 3 -4.44 -3.83 -11.10
CA ASN A 3 -3.75 -3.88 -9.82
C ASN A 3 -4.43 -2.87 -8.87
N ARG A 4 -5.21 -3.39 -7.90
CA ARG A 4 -6.01 -2.58 -6.96
C ARG A 4 -5.12 -1.73 -6.07
N ASN A 5 -3.93 -2.23 -5.70
CA ASN A 5 -2.95 -1.50 -4.91
C ASN A 5 -2.49 -0.25 -5.67
N LYS A 6 -2.14 -0.39 -6.96
CA LYS A 6 -1.75 0.73 -7.82
C LYS A 6 -2.86 1.77 -7.94
N GLN A 7 -4.10 1.32 -8.09
CA GLN A 7 -5.25 2.22 -8.11
C GLN A 7 -5.41 2.96 -6.79
N PHE A 8 -5.38 2.26 -5.65
CA PHE A 8 -5.48 2.86 -4.32
C PHE A 8 -4.35 3.87 -4.04
N LEU A 9 -3.10 3.48 -4.30
CA LEU A 9 -1.93 4.37 -4.15
C LEU A 9 -1.96 5.58 -5.08
N SER A 10 -2.77 5.57 -6.15
CA SER A 10 -2.93 6.71 -7.05
C SER A 10 -4.01 7.71 -6.61
N VAL A 11 -4.93 7.32 -5.71
CA VAL A 11 -6.06 8.18 -5.28
C VAL A 11 -5.90 8.78 -3.88
N ILE A 12 -4.99 8.24 -3.08
CA ILE A 12 -4.70 8.76 -1.74
C ILE A 12 -3.70 9.92 -1.79
N ASP A 13 -3.67 10.72 -0.71
CA ASP A 13 -2.71 11.81 -0.55
C ASP A 13 -1.25 11.32 -0.57
N GLY A 14 -0.35 12.15 -1.11
CA GLY A 14 1.07 11.81 -1.25
C GLY A 14 1.77 11.48 0.06
N LYS A 15 1.38 12.13 1.18
CA LYS A 15 1.93 11.82 2.50
C LYS A 15 1.44 10.45 3.00
N ALA A 16 0.17 10.12 2.79
CA ALA A 16 -0.39 8.82 3.14
C ALA A 16 0.29 7.70 2.34
N LYS A 17 0.46 7.90 1.02
CA LYS A 17 1.22 6.99 0.16
C LYS A 17 2.65 6.78 0.67
N ALA A 18 3.36 7.86 1.00
CA ALA A 18 4.73 7.78 1.49
C ALA A 18 4.82 6.95 2.79
N LEU A 19 3.91 7.19 3.75
CA LEU A 19 3.88 6.45 5.02
C LEU A 19 3.59 4.95 4.83
N ILE A 20 2.70 4.60 3.89
CA ILE A 20 2.40 3.19 3.57
C ILE A 20 3.66 2.52 2.99
N LEU A 21 4.28 3.13 1.97
CA LEU A 21 5.46 2.56 1.32
C LEU A 21 6.67 2.51 2.25
N GLU A 22 6.85 3.50 3.13
CA GLU A 22 7.88 3.48 4.16
C GLU A 22 7.64 2.36 5.18
N SER A 23 6.40 2.13 5.61
CA SER A 23 6.08 1.04 6.53
C SER A 23 6.39 -0.34 5.95
N ILE A 24 6.09 -0.56 4.67
CA ILE A 24 6.39 -1.81 3.95
C ILE A 24 7.91 -1.95 3.80
N ALA A 25 8.57 -0.89 3.34
CA ALA A 25 10.02 -0.84 3.18
C ALA A 25 10.75 -1.23 4.47
N VAL A 26 10.34 -0.65 5.62
CA VAL A 26 10.90 -0.98 6.93
C VAL A 26 10.60 -2.43 7.33
N HIS A 27 9.38 -2.93 7.08
CA HIS A 27 9.01 -4.30 7.46
C HIS A 27 9.83 -5.36 6.72
N TYR A 28 10.06 -5.17 5.43
CA TYR A 28 10.76 -6.13 4.56
C TYR A 28 12.26 -5.84 4.38
N GLY A 29 12.77 -4.72 4.91
CA GLY A 29 14.18 -4.35 4.78
C GLY A 29 14.59 -3.92 3.36
N ILE A 30 13.66 -3.28 2.64
CA ILE A 30 13.84 -2.79 1.26
C ILE A 30 13.66 -1.27 1.21
N THR A 31 13.83 -0.66 0.04
CA THR A 31 13.56 0.78 -0.18
C THR A 31 12.08 1.03 -0.46
N SER A 32 11.60 2.27 -0.27
CA SER A 32 10.22 2.64 -0.62
C SER A 32 9.92 2.55 -2.12
N GLN A 33 10.95 2.65 -2.97
CA GLN A 33 10.79 2.44 -4.42
C GLN A 33 10.59 0.96 -4.73
N GLU A 34 11.40 0.07 -4.15
CA GLU A 34 11.22 -1.39 -4.28
C GLU A 34 9.87 -1.82 -3.71
N ALA A 35 9.44 -1.26 -2.58
CA ALA A 35 8.11 -1.52 -2.01
C ALA A 35 6.99 -1.09 -2.98
N TYR A 36 7.14 0.03 -3.67
CA TYR A 36 6.17 0.46 -4.68
C TYR A 36 6.14 -0.48 -5.88
N ASP A 37 7.31 -0.88 -6.37
CA ASP A 37 7.42 -1.78 -7.52
C ASP A 37 6.82 -3.16 -7.19
N GLU A 38 7.10 -3.68 -6.00
CA GLU A 38 6.54 -4.94 -5.47
C GLU A 38 5.01 -4.90 -5.38
N VAL A 39 4.45 -3.96 -4.61
CA VAL A 39 2.99 -3.95 -4.40
C VAL A 39 2.18 -3.55 -5.63
N THR A 40 2.84 -3.01 -6.66
CA THR A 40 2.20 -2.67 -7.95
C THR A 40 2.49 -3.66 -9.07
N ALA A 41 3.22 -4.76 -8.78
CA ALA A 41 3.48 -5.83 -9.71
C ALA A 41 2.17 -6.55 -10.14
N PRO A 42 2.11 -7.18 -11.32
CA PRO A 42 0.91 -7.88 -11.79
C PRO A 42 0.41 -8.98 -10.83
N GLU A 43 1.34 -9.61 -10.10
CA GLU A 43 1.14 -10.72 -9.18
C GLU A 43 1.13 -10.33 -7.69
N ALA A 44 1.13 -9.03 -7.39
CA ALA A 44 1.13 -8.55 -6.01
C ALA A 44 -0.08 -9.06 -5.22
N GLU A 45 0.14 -9.41 -3.95
CA GLU A 45 -0.93 -9.74 -3.00
C GLU A 45 -1.76 -8.48 -2.63
N ASP A 46 -2.77 -8.64 -1.77
CA ASP A 46 -3.51 -7.48 -1.25
C ASP A 46 -2.56 -6.57 -0.46
N LEU A 47 -2.68 -5.25 -0.63
CA LEU A 47 -1.81 -4.29 0.04
C LEU A 47 -1.80 -4.47 1.57
N LEU A 48 -2.91 -4.90 2.17
CA LEU A 48 -3.01 -5.10 3.62
C LEU A 48 -2.16 -6.28 4.11
N ASP A 49 -1.82 -7.24 3.25
CA ASP A 49 -0.97 -8.38 3.59
C ASP A 49 0.50 -7.98 3.72
N TYR A 50 0.92 -6.89 3.05
CA TYR A 50 2.26 -6.30 3.19
C TYR A 50 2.42 -5.40 4.42
N LEU A 51 1.32 -5.01 5.05
CA LEU A 51 1.33 -4.00 6.10
C LEU A 51 1.29 -4.60 7.50
N VAL A 52 2.04 -3.97 8.39
CA VAL A 52 2.00 -4.22 9.84
C VAL A 52 1.20 -3.14 10.55
N GLU A 53 0.75 -3.43 11.78
CA GLU A 53 0.06 -2.44 12.60
C GLU A 53 1.03 -1.34 13.08
N PRO A 54 0.57 -0.07 13.20
CA PRO A 54 -0.81 0.40 12.99
C PRO A 54 -1.19 0.76 11.54
N GLN A 55 -0.23 0.74 10.60
CA GLN A 55 -0.44 1.20 9.23
C GLN A 55 -1.44 0.33 8.47
N ARG A 56 -1.52 -0.97 8.77
CA ARG A 56 -2.52 -1.87 8.20
C ARG A 56 -3.96 -1.41 8.48
N SER A 57 -4.29 -1.18 9.75
CA SER A 57 -5.61 -0.69 10.14
C SER A 57 -5.92 0.68 9.53
N ALA A 58 -4.93 1.59 9.51
CA ALA A 58 -5.10 2.93 8.92
C ALA A 58 -5.36 2.86 7.40
N ALA A 59 -4.63 2.00 6.67
CA ALA A 59 -4.81 1.79 5.25
C ALA A 59 -6.19 1.20 4.92
N SER A 60 -6.65 0.22 5.70
CA SER A 60 -8.00 -0.36 5.54
C SER A 60 -9.10 0.70 5.65
N VAL A 61 -9.00 1.61 6.62
CA VAL A 61 -9.96 2.73 6.76
C VAL A 61 -9.90 3.68 5.57
N LEU A 62 -8.71 3.97 5.04
CA LEU A 62 -8.56 4.82 3.85
C LEU A 62 -9.17 4.13 2.61
N MET A 63 -8.90 2.85 2.42
CA MET A 63 -9.48 2.03 1.35
C MET A 63 -11.02 2.08 1.38
N GLN A 64 -11.63 1.91 2.56
CA GLN A 64 -13.07 2.04 2.76
C GLN A 64 -13.61 3.43 2.39
N ARG A 65 -12.91 4.50 2.77
CA ARG A 65 -13.30 5.89 2.42
C ARG A 65 -13.29 6.15 0.92
N HIS A 66 -12.45 5.43 0.16
CA HIS A 66 -12.37 5.50 -1.29
C HIS A 66 -13.24 4.46 -2.00
N GLY A 67 -14.05 3.68 -1.28
CA GLY A 67 -14.91 2.63 -1.85
C GLY A 67 -14.13 1.43 -2.41
N MET A 68 -12.93 1.19 -1.90
CA MET A 68 -12.02 0.14 -2.35
C MET A 68 -11.95 -0.99 -1.31
N ASN A 69 -13.02 -1.77 -1.18
CA ASN A 69 -13.08 -2.93 -0.28
C ASN A 69 -12.71 -4.24 -0.97
#